data_AF-A0A4Y7JZG8-F1
#
_entry.id   AF-A0A4Y7JZG8-F1
#
_cell.length_a   1.000
_cell.length_b   1.000
_cell.length_c   1.000
_cell.angle_alpha   90.00
_cell.angle_beta   90.00
_cell.angle_gamma   90.00
#
_symmetry.space_group_name_H-M   'P 1'
#
loop_
_entity.id
_entity.type
_entity.pdbx_description
1 polymer ?
#
loop_
_entity_poly.entity_id
_entity_poly.type
_entity_poly.pdbx_seq_one_letter_code
_entity_poly.pdbx_strand_id
1 'polypeptide(L)'
;MTALKSWRWLSKSRNLITDKGSNGLKMKQLPFMGILCTFMLFIVYRTTNYQHHHTKMETRLNPFNAEKGSTDAFSRVNYLPHGIVQARSDLELRPLWFTSSASKIKVSSHQNLLAIPVGIKQKENVNAIMQKFLSGNFTIMLFHYDSNVDGWQDLEWGNKAIHIIAENQTKWWFAKRFLHPDVVSTYDYIFIWDEDLGVANFHPGRYLKIMKAEGLEISQPALDPDSLEIHHKITIRKRSKKFHRRIYDNRGSVRCSDASQGPPCTGWVEGMAPVFSRSACHCAWHLIQNDLVHGWGMDMKLGYCAQGDRTKKVGVIDSEYIVHQGVQTLGGASSRKVKNNVLEEPVQKRRSPAVDVRSEIRRQSILELQVFKQRWEKAAREDKEWVDPYMRNRKLIPLGR
;
A
#
# COMPACT_ATOMS: atom_id res chain seq x y z
N MET A 1 -55.75 -12.90 -0.79
CA MET A 1 -56.73 -13.76 -1.51
C MET A 1 -55.93 -14.55 -2.54
N THR A 2 -55.52 -15.80 -2.23
CA THR A 2 -56.25 -17.06 -2.55
C THR A 2 -56.46 -17.24 -4.06
N ALA A 3 -56.18 -18.35 -4.73
CA ALA A 3 -55.77 -19.68 -4.31
C ALA A 3 -55.32 -20.51 -5.53
N LEU A 4 -54.63 -21.62 -5.21
CA LEU A 4 -54.40 -22.84 -5.99
C LEU A 4 -55.57 -23.37 -6.83
N LYS A 5 -55.23 -24.18 -7.86
CA LYS A 5 -55.67 -25.59 -8.12
C LYS A 5 -55.17 -26.00 -9.52
N SER A 6 -54.30 -26.98 -9.77
CA SER A 6 -54.25 -28.44 -9.52
C SER A 6 -55.09 -29.33 -10.47
N TRP A 7 -54.42 -30.42 -10.90
CA TRP A 7 -54.90 -31.75 -11.37
C TRP A 7 -55.16 -31.91 -12.89
N ARG A 8 -54.41 -32.76 -13.61
CA ARG A 8 -54.28 -34.25 -13.66
C ARG A 8 -55.46 -34.96 -14.34
N TRP A 9 -55.12 -36.05 -15.06
CA TRP A 9 -55.92 -37.04 -15.82
C TRP A 9 -56.01 -36.70 -17.32
N LEU A 10 -55.78 -37.59 -18.31
CA LEU A 10 -55.87 -39.05 -18.37
C LEU A 10 -55.15 -39.63 -19.62
N SER A 11 -54.76 -40.89 -19.48
CA SER A 11 -54.22 -41.82 -20.49
C SER A 11 -55.21 -42.19 -21.61
N LYS A 12 -54.69 -42.45 -22.84
CA LYS A 12 -55.28 -43.41 -23.78
C LYS A 12 -54.27 -43.99 -24.79
N SER A 13 -53.80 -45.19 -24.47
CA SER A 13 -53.65 -46.41 -25.31
C SER A 13 -53.54 -46.29 -26.85
N ARG A 14 -52.48 -46.90 -27.40
CA ARG A 14 -52.58 -48.06 -28.32
C ARG A 14 -51.25 -48.80 -28.48
N ASN A 15 -51.29 -50.10 -28.20
CA ASN A 15 -50.23 -51.08 -28.41
C ASN A 15 -50.15 -51.49 -29.90
N LEU A 16 -48.93 -51.71 -30.40
CA LEU A 16 -48.68 -52.70 -31.45
C LEU A 16 -47.40 -53.46 -31.08
N ILE A 17 -47.56 -54.75 -30.79
CA ILE A 17 -46.49 -55.72 -30.51
C ILE A 17 -46.28 -56.52 -31.79
N THR A 18 -45.01 -56.74 -32.15
CA THR A 18 -44.37 -57.91 -32.81
C THR A 18 -43.17 -57.39 -33.62
N ASP A 19 -41.98 -57.96 -33.61
CA ASP A 19 -41.39 -59.12 -32.92
C ASP A 19 -39.86 -59.01 -33.12
N LYS A 20 -39.11 -59.78 -32.33
CA LYS A 20 -37.72 -60.26 -32.54
C LYS A 20 -36.53 -59.39 -32.12
N GLY A 21 -35.91 -59.83 -31.02
CA GLY A 21 -34.45 -59.88 -30.90
C GLY A 21 -33.82 -59.18 -29.68
N SER A 22 -34.25 -59.48 -28.45
CA SER A 22 -33.55 -58.98 -27.25
C SER A 22 -32.31 -59.82 -26.92
N ASN A 23 -31.13 -59.36 -27.35
CA ASN A 23 -29.89 -59.62 -26.61
C ASN A 23 -29.80 -58.60 -25.46
N GLY A 24 -30.57 -58.87 -24.40
CA GLY A 24 -30.55 -58.07 -23.18
C GLY A 24 -29.28 -58.35 -22.37
N LEU A 25 -28.32 -57.44 -22.41
CA LEU A 25 -27.27 -57.32 -21.40
C LEU A 25 -27.94 -56.98 -20.06
N LYS A 26 -28.23 -58.01 -19.26
CA LYS A 26 -28.58 -57.86 -17.83
C LYS A 26 -27.36 -57.33 -17.08
N MET A 27 -27.16 -56.02 -17.10
CA MET A 27 -26.20 -55.37 -16.22
C MET A 27 -26.75 -55.49 -14.80
N LYS A 28 -26.10 -56.30 -13.95
CA LYS A 28 -26.47 -56.47 -12.55
C LYS A 28 -26.55 -55.07 -11.91
N GLN A 29 -27.66 -54.73 -11.26
CA GLN A 29 -27.91 -53.40 -10.68
C GLN A 29 -26.91 -53.00 -9.57
N LEU A 30 -26.31 -53.99 -8.91
CA LEU A 30 -25.36 -53.80 -7.81
C LEU A 30 -24.01 -53.16 -8.21
N PRO A 31 -23.28 -53.60 -9.26
CA PRO A 31 -22.05 -52.94 -9.69
C PRO A 31 -22.28 -51.52 -10.20
N PHE A 32 -23.42 -51.22 -10.81
CA PHE A 32 -23.73 -49.87 -11.29
C PHE A 32 -23.94 -48.88 -10.12
N MET A 33 -24.62 -49.30 -9.05
CA MET A 33 -24.76 -48.49 -7.83
C MET A 33 -23.42 -48.28 -7.11
N GLY A 34 -22.56 -49.29 -7.08
CA GLY A 34 -21.19 -49.16 -6.55
C GLY A 34 -20.37 -48.12 -7.33
N ILE A 35 -20.41 -48.18 -8.66
CA ILE A 35 -19.74 -47.22 -9.54
C ILE A 35 -20.29 -45.80 -9.32
N LEU A 36 -21.61 -45.63 -9.24
CA LEU A 36 -22.24 -44.33 -8.98
C LEU A 36 -21.84 -43.76 -7.61
N CYS A 37 -21.83 -44.59 -6.56
CA CYS A 37 -21.37 -44.18 -5.23
C CYS A 37 -19.89 -43.76 -5.22
N THR A 38 -19.01 -44.53 -5.87
CA THR A 38 -17.59 -44.15 -5.96
C THR A 38 -17.38 -42.86 -6.74
N PHE A 39 -18.16 -42.63 -7.79
CA PHE A 39 -18.11 -41.39 -8.57
C PHE A 39 -18.63 -40.18 -7.75
N MET A 40 -19.71 -40.35 -6.99
CA MET A 40 -20.22 -39.31 -6.09
C MET A 40 -19.24 -38.99 -4.96
N LEU A 41 -18.60 -40.00 -4.36
CA LEU A 41 -17.54 -39.80 -3.36
C LEU A 41 -16.32 -39.10 -3.96
N PHE A 42 -15.95 -39.41 -5.20
CA PHE A 42 -14.89 -38.70 -5.91
C PHE A 42 -15.26 -37.24 -6.17
N ILE A 43 -16.50 -36.95 -6.59
CA ILE A 43 -16.98 -35.58 -6.75
C ILE A 43 -16.94 -34.83 -5.41
N VAL A 44 -17.46 -35.42 -4.33
CA VAL A 44 -17.43 -34.81 -2.99
C VAL A 44 -15.99 -34.59 -2.54
N TYR A 45 -15.10 -35.56 -2.71
CA TYR A 45 -13.68 -35.39 -2.39
C TYR A 45 -13.05 -34.24 -3.18
N ARG A 46 -13.32 -34.16 -4.49
CA ARG A 46 -12.80 -33.09 -5.35
C ARG A 46 -13.38 -31.73 -4.99
N THR A 47 -14.67 -31.62 -4.70
CA THR A 47 -15.30 -30.37 -4.28
C THR A 47 -14.87 -29.95 -2.89
N THR A 48 -14.73 -30.87 -1.93
CA THR A 48 -14.18 -30.59 -0.60
C THR A 48 -12.71 -30.19 -0.67
N ASN A 49 -11.91 -30.83 -1.52
CA ASN A 49 -10.51 -30.45 -1.70
C ASN A 49 -10.39 -29.10 -2.43
N TYR A 50 -11.25 -28.83 -3.41
CA TYR A 50 -11.34 -27.52 -4.06
C TYR A 50 -11.79 -26.43 -3.09
N GLN A 51 -12.81 -26.70 -2.27
CA GLN A 51 -13.26 -25.81 -1.18
C GLN A 51 -12.14 -25.60 -0.17
N HIS A 52 -11.42 -26.63 0.24
CA HIS A 52 -10.28 -26.53 1.14
C HIS A 52 -9.15 -25.66 0.55
N HIS A 53 -8.82 -25.85 -0.73
CA HIS A 53 -7.86 -25.01 -1.45
C HIS A 53 -8.35 -23.57 -1.62
N HIS A 54 -9.65 -23.38 -1.90
CA HIS A 54 -10.28 -22.06 -1.99
C HIS A 54 -10.26 -21.34 -0.64
N THR A 55 -10.65 -22.00 0.45
CA THR A 55 -10.57 -21.48 1.82
C THR A 55 -9.13 -21.17 2.20
N LYS A 56 -8.16 -22.05 1.88
CA LYS A 56 -6.73 -21.79 2.12
C LYS A 56 -6.21 -20.58 1.33
N MET A 57 -6.73 -20.35 0.12
CA MET A 57 -6.43 -19.16 -0.69
C MET A 57 -7.11 -17.92 -0.11
N GLU A 58 -8.37 -18.00 0.32
CA GLU A 58 -9.09 -16.92 1.00
C GLU A 58 -8.43 -16.55 2.34
N THR A 59 -7.95 -17.52 3.12
CA THR A 59 -7.19 -17.26 4.35
C THR A 59 -5.84 -16.60 4.05
N ARG A 60 -5.21 -16.90 2.91
CA ARG A 60 -3.99 -16.23 2.45
C ARG A 60 -4.26 -14.82 1.88
N LEU A 61 -5.40 -14.60 1.25
CA LEU A 61 -5.81 -13.32 0.65
C LEU A 61 -6.40 -12.37 1.70
N ASN A 62 -7.06 -12.91 2.72
CA ASN A 62 -7.70 -12.21 3.83
C ASN A 62 -7.28 -12.79 5.19
N PRO A 63 -5.99 -12.71 5.58
CA PRO A 63 -5.51 -13.23 6.87
C PRO A 63 -6.26 -12.63 8.07
N PHE A 64 -6.81 -11.41 7.91
CA PHE A 64 -7.48 -10.65 8.96
C PHE A 64 -8.99 -10.86 9.09
N ASN A 65 -9.64 -11.68 8.24
CA ASN A 65 -11.03 -12.09 8.51
C ASN A 65 -11.09 -13.30 9.47
N ALA A 66 -9.98 -14.02 9.64
CA ALA A 66 -9.86 -15.18 10.52
C ALA A 66 -9.05 -14.88 11.79
N GLU A 67 -8.42 -13.72 11.90
CA GLU A 67 -8.05 -13.20 13.22
C GLU A 67 -9.36 -12.88 13.94
N LYS A 68 -9.66 -13.67 14.98
CA LYS A 68 -10.35 -13.12 16.14
C LYS A 68 -9.57 -11.86 16.50
N GLY A 69 -10.06 -10.71 16.03
CA GLY A 69 -9.53 -9.41 16.42
C GLY A 69 -9.33 -9.46 17.92
N SER A 70 -8.17 -8.96 18.36
CA SER A 70 -7.76 -9.00 19.77
C SER A 70 -9.00 -8.83 20.65
N THR A 71 -9.22 -9.81 21.53
CA THR A 71 -10.38 -9.86 22.44
C THR A 71 -10.59 -8.55 23.21
N ASP A 72 -9.57 -7.70 23.25
CA ASP A 72 -9.54 -6.39 23.85
C ASP A 72 -10.19 -5.27 23.01
N ALA A 73 -10.07 -5.27 21.67
CA ALA A 73 -10.70 -4.25 20.82
C ALA A 73 -12.21 -4.46 20.67
N PHE A 74 -12.63 -5.73 20.56
CA PHE A 74 -14.05 -6.09 20.57
C PHE A 74 -14.74 -5.81 21.90
N SER A 75 -14.01 -5.78 23.02
CA SER A 75 -14.58 -5.51 24.34
C SER A 75 -15.29 -4.14 24.44
N ARG A 76 -14.85 -3.16 23.64
CA ARG A 76 -15.31 -1.77 23.72
C ARG A 76 -16.56 -1.48 22.88
N VAL A 77 -16.91 -2.34 21.92
CA VAL A 77 -18.09 -2.18 21.05
C VAL A 77 -19.28 -3.02 21.57
N ASN A 78 -19.12 -3.68 22.73
CA ASN A 78 -20.13 -4.54 23.36
C ASN A 78 -21.44 -3.85 23.75
N TYR A 79 -21.54 -2.53 23.60
CA TYR A 79 -22.80 -1.78 23.74
C TYR A 79 -23.66 -1.80 22.47
N LEU A 80 -23.13 -2.25 21.33
CA LEU A 80 -23.85 -2.36 20.06
C LEU A 80 -24.17 -3.82 19.71
N PRO A 81 -25.35 -4.12 19.12
CA PRO A 81 -25.63 -5.44 18.58
C PRO A 81 -24.59 -5.83 17.52
N HIS A 82 -24.00 -7.02 17.61
CA HIS A 82 -22.92 -7.44 16.69
C HIS A 82 -23.27 -7.27 15.20
N GLY A 83 -24.54 -7.48 14.83
CA GLY A 83 -25.00 -7.34 13.44
C GLY A 83 -25.00 -5.90 12.89
N ILE A 84 -24.90 -4.87 13.73
CA ILE A 84 -24.83 -3.47 13.28
C ILE A 84 -23.39 -2.99 13.05
N VAL A 85 -22.40 -3.67 13.65
CA VAL A 85 -21.01 -3.22 13.65
C VAL A 85 -20.38 -3.47 12.29
N GLN A 86 -19.93 -2.39 11.63
CA GLN A 86 -19.13 -2.46 10.42
C GLN A 86 -17.66 -2.21 10.78
N ALA A 87 -16.81 -3.23 10.60
CA ALA A 87 -15.41 -3.17 11.01
C ALA A 87 -14.53 -2.36 10.06
N ARG A 88 -14.99 -2.08 8.83
CA ARG A 88 -14.22 -1.42 7.78
C ARG A 88 -15.02 -0.31 7.12
N SER A 89 -14.30 0.65 6.56
CA SER A 89 -14.83 1.71 5.71
C SER A 89 -14.02 1.76 4.42
N ASP A 90 -14.36 2.69 3.55
CA ASP A 90 -13.61 3.06 2.36
C ASP A 90 -13.58 4.58 2.23
N LEU A 91 -13.03 5.05 1.11
CA LEU A 91 -13.00 6.47 0.74
C LEU A 91 -13.92 6.76 -0.45
N GLU A 92 -14.86 5.87 -0.77
CA GLU A 92 -15.76 6.06 -1.90
C GLU A 92 -16.81 7.14 -1.57
N LEU A 93 -16.92 8.14 -2.46
CA LEU A 93 -17.89 9.21 -2.31
C LEU A 93 -19.31 8.68 -2.56
N ARG A 94 -20.21 8.85 -1.59
CA ARG A 94 -21.61 8.42 -1.69
C ARG A 94 -22.52 9.59 -2.11
N PRO A 95 -23.50 9.38 -3.00
CA PRO A 95 -24.46 10.42 -3.35
C PRO A 95 -25.37 10.75 -2.15
N LEU A 96 -25.83 12.01 -2.07
CA LEU A 96 -26.70 12.47 -0.99
C LEU A 96 -28.11 11.85 -1.03
N TRP A 97 -28.58 11.41 -2.20
CA TRP A 97 -29.83 10.69 -2.38
C TRP A 97 -29.72 9.68 -3.51
N PHE A 98 -30.44 8.56 -3.38
CA PHE A 98 -30.58 7.58 -4.45
C PHE A 98 -31.65 8.05 -5.43
N THR A 99 -31.26 8.40 -6.66
CA THR A 99 -32.24 8.47 -7.75
C THR A 99 -32.52 7.05 -8.23
N SER A 100 -33.78 6.72 -8.54
CA SER A 100 -34.24 5.39 -8.96
C SER A 100 -33.54 4.84 -10.22
N SER A 101 -32.78 5.68 -10.92
CA SER A 101 -31.92 5.36 -12.06
C SER A 101 -30.46 5.05 -11.70
N ALA A 102 -30.04 5.15 -10.43
CA ALA A 102 -28.74 4.69 -9.96
C ALA A 102 -28.72 3.14 -9.85
N SER A 103 -29.05 2.48 -10.95
CA SER A 103 -29.00 1.03 -11.09
C SER A 103 -27.56 0.58 -10.86
N LYS A 104 -27.34 -0.11 -9.73
CA LYS A 104 -26.06 -0.72 -9.33
C LYS A 104 -24.91 0.27 -9.46
N ILE A 105 -24.55 0.94 -8.36
CA ILE A 105 -23.17 1.43 -8.20
C ILE A 105 -22.30 0.22 -8.54
N LYS A 106 -21.78 0.17 -9.78
CA LYS A 106 -20.64 -0.67 -10.09
C LYS A 106 -19.62 -0.10 -9.13
N VAL A 107 -19.40 -0.80 -8.03
CA VAL A 107 -18.23 -0.61 -7.17
C VAL A 107 -17.09 -0.80 -8.14
N SER A 108 -16.69 0.28 -8.81
CA SER A 108 -15.46 0.32 -9.56
C SER A 108 -14.46 0.17 -8.44
N SER A 109 -14.01 -1.06 -8.21
CA SER A 109 -13.03 -1.36 -7.19
C SER A 109 -11.78 -0.61 -7.61
N HIS A 110 -11.64 0.65 -7.21
CA HIS A 110 -10.40 1.38 -7.31
C HIS A 110 -9.45 0.56 -6.46
N GLN A 111 -8.61 -0.23 -7.11
CA GLN A 111 -7.77 -1.22 -6.42
C GLN A 111 -6.62 -0.53 -5.68
N ASN A 112 -6.40 0.77 -5.90
CA ASN A 112 -5.19 1.43 -5.42
C ASN A 112 -5.48 2.88 -4.99
N LEU A 113 -4.67 3.37 -4.05
CA LEU A 113 -4.76 4.71 -3.47
C LEU A 113 -3.45 5.47 -3.72
N LEU A 114 -3.55 6.73 -4.13
CA LEU A 114 -2.46 7.70 -4.08
C LEU A 114 -2.78 8.74 -3.01
N ALA A 115 -1.91 8.86 -2.03
CA ALA A 115 -1.91 9.89 -1.01
C ALA A 115 -0.66 10.76 -1.16
N ILE A 116 -0.84 12.07 -1.28
CA ILE A 116 0.25 13.01 -1.60
C ILE A 116 0.03 14.33 -0.84
N PRO A 117 1.05 14.88 -0.14
CA PRO A 117 0.99 16.24 0.37
C PRO A 117 0.99 17.20 -0.80
N VAL A 118 0.24 18.30 -0.73
CA VAL A 118 0.16 19.27 -1.81
C VAL A 118 0.18 20.69 -1.28
N GLY A 119 0.86 21.55 -2.02
CA GLY A 119 0.66 22.99 -1.94
C GLY A 119 0.62 23.63 -3.32
N ILE A 120 -0.04 24.78 -3.38
CA ILE A 120 -0.37 25.48 -4.62
C ILE A 120 0.86 25.85 -5.45
N LYS A 121 2.01 26.04 -4.81
CA LYS A 121 3.28 26.33 -5.49
C LYS A 121 3.78 25.16 -6.34
N GLN A 122 3.38 23.93 -6.03
CA GLN A 122 3.74 22.71 -6.76
C GLN A 122 2.61 22.20 -7.65
N LYS A 123 1.55 23.00 -7.86
CA LYS A 123 0.36 22.61 -8.60
C LYS A 123 0.66 22.00 -9.98
N GLU A 124 1.57 22.59 -10.74
CA GLU A 124 1.95 22.07 -12.07
C GLU A 124 2.58 20.68 -11.98
N ASN A 125 3.50 20.47 -11.02
CA ASN A 125 4.14 19.18 -10.85
C ASN A 125 3.15 18.13 -10.35
N VAL A 126 2.30 18.47 -9.38
CA VAL A 126 1.23 17.59 -8.89
C VAL A 126 0.25 17.25 -10.02
N ASN A 127 -0.11 18.19 -10.88
CA ASN A 127 -0.93 17.91 -12.06
C ASN A 127 -0.27 16.89 -12.98
N ALA A 128 1.04 17.01 -13.24
CA ALA A 128 1.77 16.01 -14.03
C ALA A 128 1.74 14.61 -13.37
N ILE A 129 1.80 14.53 -12.04
CA ILE A 129 1.60 13.29 -11.29
C ILE A 129 0.16 12.78 -11.50
N MET A 130 -0.86 13.59 -11.22
CA MET A 130 -2.26 13.17 -11.31
C MET A 130 -2.64 12.62 -12.68
N GLN A 131 -2.17 13.24 -13.76
CA GLN A 131 -2.43 12.76 -15.13
C GLN A 131 -1.97 11.32 -15.35
N LYS A 132 -0.88 10.88 -14.68
CA LYS A 132 -0.44 9.47 -14.73
C LYS A 132 -1.37 8.53 -13.97
N PHE A 133 -1.87 8.95 -12.81
CA PHE A 133 -2.64 8.08 -11.90
C PHE A 133 -4.13 8.00 -12.25
N LEU A 134 -4.72 9.06 -12.80
CA LEU A 134 -6.11 9.07 -13.27
C LEU A 134 -6.34 8.00 -14.35
N SER A 135 -5.35 7.76 -15.22
CA SER A 135 -5.40 6.70 -16.23
C SER A 135 -5.43 5.27 -15.65
N GLY A 136 -5.09 5.11 -14.36
CA GLY A 136 -4.88 3.83 -13.71
C GLY A 136 -5.98 3.39 -12.74
N ASN A 137 -7.13 4.07 -12.67
CA ASN A 137 -8.20 3.84 -11.70
C ASN A 137 -7.71 3.89 -10.24
N PHE A 138 -7.11 5.02 -9.85
CA PHE A 138 -6.68 5.30 -8.48
C PHE A 138 -7.70 6.19 -7.75
N THR A 139 -7.94 5.89 -6.48
CA THR A 139 -8.45 6.91 -5.55
C THR A 139 -7.32 7.89 -5.26
N ILE A 140 -7.61 9.19 -5.30
CA ILE A 140 -6.62 10.24 -5.09
C ILE A 140 -6.99 11.02 -3.81
N MET A 141 -6.02 11.15 -2.92
CA MET A 141 -6.12 11.89 -1.68
C MET A 141 -5.00 12.93 -1.60
N LEU A 142 -5.39 14.18 -1.47
CA LEU A 142 -4.50 15.34 -1.43
C LEU A 142 -4.45 15.89 -0.01
N PHE A 143 -3.25 15.98 0.55
CA PHE A 143 -3.04 16.56 1.87
C PHE A 143 -2.55 18.01 1.75
N HIS A 144 -3.49 18.95 1.85
CA HIS A 144 -3.24 20.39 1.72
C HIS A 144 -2.57 20.91 3.00
N TYR A 145 -1.27 21.13 2.93
CA TYR A 145 -0.50 21.71 4.03
C TYR A 145 -0.51 23.25 4.00
N ASP A 146 -0.98 23.86 2.92
CA ASP A 146 -1.02 25.32 2.73
C ASP A 146 -2.45 25.91 2.73
N SER A 147 -3.44 25.07 3.03
CA SER A 147 -4.86 25.44 3.10
C SER A 147 -5.48 25.98 1.79
N ASN A 148 -4.80 25.86 0.65
CA ASN A 148 -5.28 26.42 -0.61
C ASN A 148 -5.98 25.34 -1.47
N VAL A 149 -7.26 25.10 -1.20
CA VAL A 149 -8.06 24.11 -1.97
C VAL A 149 -8.69 24.71 -3.22
N ASP A 150 -9.21 25.94 -3.15
CA ASP A 150 -9.90 26.58 -4.28
C ASP A 150 -8.98 26.72 -5.51
N GLY A 151 -7.69 26.92 -5.27
CA GLY A 151 -6.68 26.99 -6.32
C GLY A 151 -6.50 25.69 -7.13
N TRP A 152 -7.20 24.60 -6.83
CA TRP A 152 -7.16 23.34 -7.58
C TRP A 152 -8.42 23.05 -8.39
N GLN A 153 -9.48 23.85 -8.23
CA GLN A 153 -10.79 23.61 -8.84
C GLN A 153 -10.81 23.83 -10.37
N ASP A 154 -9.83 24.56 -10.90
CA ASP A 154 -9.62 24.79 -12.34
C ASP A 154 -9.06 23.56 -13.07
N LEU A 155 -8.60 22.54 -12.34
CA LEU A 155 -8.16 21.27 -12.91
C LEU A 155 -9.35 20.30 -13.01
N GLU A 156 -9.50 19.63 -14.14
CA GLU A 156 -10.64 18.71 -14.41
C GLU A 156 -10.82 17.60 -13.36
N TRP A 157 -9.73 17.20 -12.72
CA TRP A 157 -9.70 16.18 -11.68
C TRP A 157 -9.80 16.74 -10.27
N GLY A 158 -9.69 18.05 -10.07
CA GLY A 158 -9.71 18.69 -8.75
C GLY A 158 -10.93 18.28 -7.95
N ASN A 159 -12.12 18.45 -8.51
CA ASN A 159 -13.38 18.10 -7.83
C ASN A 159 -13.63 16.58 -7.67
N LYS A 160 -12.76 15.72 -8.22
CA LYS A 160 -12.86 14.26 -8.12
C LYS A 160 -11.91 13.69 -7.06
N ALA A 161 -10.92 14.45 -6.63
CA ALA A 161 -9.98 14.05 -5.59
C ALA A 161 -10.59 14.27 -4.20
N ILE A 162 -10.02 13.58 -3.19
CA ILE A 162 -10.35 13.81 -1.79
C ILE A 162 -9.37 14.84 -1.23
N HIS A 163 -9.89 15.97 -0.76
CA HIS A 163 -9.09 17.05 -0.20
C HIS A 163 -9.13 16.97 1.33
N ILE A 164 -7.96 16.90 1.96
CA ILE A 164 -7.81 16.95 3.41
C ILE A 164 -6.90 18.12 3.73
N ILE A 165 -7.37 19.01 4.61
CA ILE A 165 -6.67 20.26 4.92
C ILE A 165 -6.20 20.21 6.36
N ALA A 166 -4.90 20.45 6.57
CA ALA A 166 -4.34 20.76 7.88
C ALA A 166 -3.08 21.60 7.68
N GLU A 167 -3.17 22.87 8.04
CA GLU A 167 -2.11 23.84 7.79
C GLU A 167 -0.80 23.44 8.48
N ASN A 168 0.32 23.60 7.77
CA ASN A 168 1.68 23.34 8.24
C ASN A 168 1.91 21.91 8.77
N GLN A 169 1.13 20.94 8.30
CA GLN A 169 1.32 19.53 8.62
C GLN A 169 2.07 18.79 7.50
N THR A 170 2.84 17.78 7.89
CA THR A 170 3.67 16.98 7.00
C THR A 170 2.94 15.73 6.50
N LYS A 171 3.47 15.12 5.43
CA LYS A 171 2.97 13.86 4.85
C LYS A 171 2.65 12.78 5.88
N TRP A 172 3.57 12.50 6.79
CA TRP A 172 3.42 11.42 7.78
C TRP A 172 2.40 11.76 8.87
N TRP A 173 2.25 13.03 9.21
CA TRP A 173 1.20 13.48 10.13
C TRP A 173 -0.19 13.18 9.56
N PHE A 174 -0.40 13.48 8.26
CA PHE A 174 -1.63 13.16 7.55
C PHE A 174 -1.83 11.65 7.41
N ALA A 175 -0.80 10.93 6.97
CA ALA A 175 -0.86 9.48 6.79
C ALA A 175 -1.29 8.77 8.09
N LYS A 176 -0.75 9.20 9.25
CA LYS A 176 -1.14 8.61 10.54
C LYS A 176 -2.62 8.80 10.88
N ARG A 177 -3.23 9.92 10.46
CA ARG A 177 -4.59 10.31 10.87
C ARG A 177 -5.65 9.86 9.87
N PHE A 178 -5.33 9.86 8.58
CA PHE A 178 -6.31 9.67 7.51
C PHE A 178 -6.13 8.38 6.70
N LEU A 179 -5.00 7.68 6.85
CA LEU A 179 -4.78 6.36 6.23
C LEU A 179 -4.94 5.22 7.24
N HIS A 180 -5.98 5.30 8.08
CA HIS A 180 -6.26 4.27 9.09
C HIS A 180 -6.44 2.90 8.41
N PRO A 181 -5.88 1.80 8.97
CA PRO A 181 -5.89 0.50 8.31
C PRO A 181 -7.29 0.01 7.94
N ASP A 182 -8.28 0.22 8.81
CA ASP A 182 -9.67 -0.18 8.54
C ASP A 182 -10.33 0.61 7.40
N VAL A 183 -9.84 1.81 7.10
CA VAL A 183 -10.34 2.66 6.00
C VAL A 183 -9.63 2.31 4.69
N VAL A 184 -8.32 2.06 4.74
CA VAL A 184 -7.53 1.79 3.52
C VAL A 184 -7.45 0.29 3.18
N SER A 185 -8.04 -0.58 4.01
CA SER A 185 -8.06 -2.04 3.84
C SER A 185 -8.75 -2.50 2.56
N THR A 186 -9.52 -1.65 1.89
CA THR A 186 -10.15 -1.97 0.60
C THR A 186 -9.17 -1.87 -0.57
N TYR A 187 -8.10 -1.08 -0.46
CA TYR A 187 -7.09 -0.90 -1.50
C TYR A 187 -6.02 -1.99 -1.45
N ASP A 188 -5.60 -2.49 -2.62
CA ASP A 188 -4.52 -3.46 -2.81
C ASP A 188 -3.14 -2.82 -2.62
N TYR A 189 -2.94 -1.62 -3.18
CA TYR A 189 -1.68 -0.87 -3.09
C TYR A 189 -1.91 0.59 -2.73
N ILE A 190 -1.06 1.10 -1.85
CA ILE A 190 -1.12 2.45 -1.30
C ILE A 190 0.20 3.16 -1.60
N PHE A 191 0.12 4.26 -2.34
CA PHE A 191 1.23 5.15 -2.68
C PHE A 191 1.19 6.33 -1.71
N ILE A 192 2.30 6.58 -1.02
CA ILE A 192 2.43 7.71 -0.08
C ILE A 192 3.62 8.55 -0.55
N TRP A 193 3.37 9.44 -1.51
CA TRP A 193 4.43 10.12 -2.27
C TRP A 193 4.63 11.56 -1.81
N ASP A 194 5.80 12.13 -2.08
CA ASP A 194 6.07 13.57 -2.05
C ASP A 194 5.65 14.23 -3.37
N GLU A 195 5.50 15.55 -3.35
CA GLU A 195 4.94 16.34 -4.45
C GLU A 195 5.97 16.87 -5.45
N ASP A 196 7.27 16.72 -5.17
CA ASP A 196 8.38 17.24 -5.97
C ASP A 196 9.06 16.15 -6.82
N LEU A 197 8.24 15.17 -7.23
CA LEU A 197 8.66 14.03 -8.05
C LEU A 197 8.29 14.26 -9.52
N GLY A 198 9.29 14.22 -10.40
CA GLY A 198 9.11 14.21 -11.86
C GLY A 198 8.77 12.82 -12.37
N VAL A 199 7.62 12.67 -13.03
CA VAL A 199 7.04 11.36 -13.40
C VAL A 199 7.03 11.06 -14.90
N ALA A 200 7.84 11.76 -15.70
CA ALA A 200 7.84 11.61 -17.16
C ALA A 200 7.97 10.14 -17.60
N ASN A 201 8.90 9.41 -16.97
CA ASN A 201 9.24 8.02 -17.28
C ASN A 201 8.53 6.98 -16.40
N PHE A 202 7.51 7.40 -15.65
CA PHE A 202 6.77 6.54 -14.74
C PHE A 202 5.36 6.23 -15.27
N HIS A 203 4.93 4.99 -15.10
CA HIS A 203 3.55 4.54 -15.33
C HIS A 203 3.08 3.61 -14.20
N PRO A 204 2.03 3.99 -13.43
CA PRO A 204 1.62 3.25 -12.23
C PRO A 204 1.15 1.82 -12.54
N GLY A 205 0.40 1.62 -13.63
CA GLY A 205 -0.03 0.29 -14.06
C GLY A 205 1.13 -0.67 -14.41
N ARG A 206 2.19 -0.19 -15.06
CA ARG A 206 3.38 -1.01 -15.36
C ARG A 206 4.17 -1.27 -14.09
N TYR A 207 4.35 -0.26 -13.24
CA TYR A 207 4.99 -0.38 -11.94
C TYR A 207 4.34 -1.48 -11.07
N LEU A 208 3.02 -1.43 -10.92
CA LEU A 208 2.27 -2.41 -10.12
C LEU A 208 2.34 -3.83 -10.69
N LYS A 209 2.41 -4.00 -12.02
CA LYS A 209 2.64 -5.33 -12.63
C LYS A 209 3.97 -5.92 -12.17
N ILE A 210 5.01 -5.10 -12.03
CA ILE A 210 6.33 -5.54 -11.55
C ILE A 210 6.26 -5.86 -10.07
N MET A 211 5.70 -4.96 -9.27
CA MET A 211 5.53 -5.17 -7.83
C MET A 211 4.79 -6.49 -7.53
N LYS A 212 3.70 -6.77 -8.25
CA LYS A 212 2.92 -8.02 -8.20
C LYS A 212 3.75 -9.23 -8.62
N ALA A 213 4.36 -9.18 -9.81
CA ALA A 213 5.13 -10.31 -10.36
C ALA A 213 6.34 -10.69 -9.48
N GLU A 214 6.98 -9.69 -8.89
CA GLU A 214 8.16 -9.85 -8.04
C GLU A 214 7.82 -10.11 -6.56
N GLY A 215 6.52 -10.16 -6.23
CA GLY A 215 6.02 -10.40 -4.90
C GLY A 215 6.52 -9.38 -3.87
N LEU A 216 6.74 -8.13 -4.28
CA LEU A 216 7.20 -7.04 -3.41
C LEU A 216 6.01 -6.52 -2.57
N GLU A 217 6.21 -6.42 -1.27
CA GLU A 217 5.24 -5.83 -0.34
C GLU A 217 5.50 -4.34 -0.13
N ILE A 218 6.76 -3.92 -0.22
CA ILE A 218 7.19 -2.53 -0.10
C ILE A 218 8.12 -2.23 -1.25
N SER A 219 7.89 -1.12 -1.95
CA SER A 219 8.74 -0.74 -3.06
C SER A 219 8.78 0.77 -3.26
N GLN A 220 9.69 1.23 -4.10
CA GLN A 220 9.65 2.57 -4.67
C GLN A 220 10.10 2.54 -6.13
N PRO A 221 9.73 3.54 -6.94
CA PRO A 221 10.39 3.80 -8.20
C PRO A 221 11.88 4.11 -7.98
N ALA A 222 12.72 3.72 -8.93
CA ALA A 222 14.10 4.16 -8.92
C ALA A 222 14.20 5.66 -9.19
N LEU A 223 15.27 6.27 -8.69
CA LEU A 223 15.66 7.63 -9.02
C LEU A 223 16.55 7.65 -10.24
N ASP A 224 16.24 8.54 -11.16
CA ASP A 224 17.16 8.87 -12.24
C ASP A 224 18.48 9.40 -11.64
N PRO A 225 19.66 8.95 -12.11
CA PRO A 225 20.95 9.47 -11.66
C PRO A 225 21.09 10.99 -11.77
N ASP A 226 20.34 11.63 -12.67
CA ASP A 226 20.35 13.09 -12.88
C ASP A 226 19.45 13.84 -11.88
N SER A 227 18.87 13.14 -10.89
CA SER A 227 18.08 13.78 -9.81
C SER A 227 18.93 14.73 -8.98
N LEU A 228 18.34 15.85 -8.54
CA LEU A 228 19.06 16.94 -7.86
C LEU A 228 19.50 16.56 -6.44
N GLU A 229 18.76 15.67 -5.79
CA GLU A 229 19.03 15.23 -4.43
C GLU A 229 18.83 13.72 -4.32
N ILE A 230 19.93 12.99 -4.06
CA ILE A 230 19.94 11.54 -3.88
C ILE A 230 20.63 11.25 -2.54
N HIS A 231 19.87 10.77 -1.56
CA HIS A 231 20.38 10.52 -0.21
C HIS A 231 21.03 9.14 -0.05
N HIS A 232 20.50 8.12 -0.72
CA HIS A 232 20.95 6.74 -0.57
C HIS A 232 21.14 6.05 -1.91
N LYS A 233 22.33 5.48 -2.14
CA LYS A 233 22.70 4.86 -3.43
C LYS A 233 21.79 3.70 -3.87
N ILE A 234 21.05 3.08 -2.95
CA ILE A 234 20.10 2.01 -3.29
C ILE A 234 18.89 2.54 -4.06
N THR A 235 18.56 3.83 -4.00
CA THR A 235 17.45 4.37 -4.79
C THR A 235 17.82 4.61 -6.24
N ILE A 236 19.13 4.64 -6.57
CA ILE A 236 19.61 4.98 -7.91
C ILE A 236 19.24 3.89 -8.92
N ARG A 237 18.69 4.32 -10.04
CA ARG A 237 18.30 3.46 -11.15
C ARG A 237 19.46 2.68 -11.74
N LYS A 238 19.26 1.37 -11.86
CA LYS A 238 20.12 0.45 -12.62
C LYS A 238 19.54 0.25 -14.01
N ARG A 239 20.06 0.99 -14.99
CA ARG A 239 19.55 1.04 -16.37
C ARG A 239 19.41 -0.34 -17.05
N SER A 240 20.23 -1.32 -16.68
CA SER A 240 20.19 -2.68 -17.23
C SER A 240 19.25 -3.64 -16.51
N LYS A 241 18.56 -3.20 -15.45
CA LYS A 241 17.68 -4.03 -14.64
C LYS A 241 16.24 -3.55 -14.72
N LYS A 242 15.32 -4.47 -14.42
CA LYS A 242 13.90 -4.17 -14.24
C LYS A 242 13.60 -3.70 -12.81
N PHE A 243 14.32 -4.26 -11.84
CA PHE A 243 14.26 -3.91 -10.43
C PHE A 243 15.54 -4.40 -9.74
N HIS A 244 15.77 -3.94 -8.52
CA HIS A 244 16.79 -4.50 -7.64
C HIS A 244 16.39 -4.41 -6.16
N ARG A 245 16.93 -5.30 -5.34
CA ARG A 245 16.64 -5.36 -3.89
C ARG A 245 17.86 -5.04 -3.01
N ARG A 246 19.03 -4.93 -3.64
CA ARG A 246 20.35 -4.81 -3.00
C ARG A 246 21.29 -3.93 -3.82
N ILE A 247 22.19 -3.26 -3.12
CA ILE A 247 23.41 -2.68 -3.68
C ILE A 247 24.68 -3.29 -3.08
N TYR A 248 25.78 -3.13 -3.82
CA TYR A 248 27.12 -3.43 -3.38
C TYR A 248 27.89 -2.13 -3.40
N ASP A 249 28.54 -1.82 -2.28
CA ASP A 249 29.30 -0.59 -2.16
C ASP A 249 30.45 -0.77 -1.18
N ASN A 250 31.66 -0.63 -1.71
CA ASN A 250 32.88 -0.67 -0.94
C ASN A 250 33.40 0.73 -0.61
N ARG A 251 32.73 1.79 -1.09
CA ARG A 251 33.15 3.20 -0.99
C ARG A 251 32.10 4.03 -0.24
N GLY A 252 32.38 4.38 1.01
CA GLY A 252 31.53 5.23 1.84
C GLY A 252 31.58 4.85 3.32
N SER A 253 30.76 5.51 4.15
CA SER A 253 30.64 5.21 5.59
C SER A 253 29.91 3.90 5.89
N VAL A 254 29.12 3.39 4.93
CA VAL A 254 28.41 2.11 5.03
C VAL A 254 28.91 1.15 3.95
N ARG A 255 29.48 0.01 4.35
CA ARG A 255 29.94 -1.04 3.43
C ARG A 255 28.80 -2.03 3.16
N CYS A 256 28.44 -2.19 1.89
CA CYS A 256 27.41 -3.13 1.46
C CYS A 256 28.04 -4.35 0.78
N SER A 257 27.93 -5.51 1.42
CA SER A 257 28.38 -6.82 0.93
C SER A 257 27.24 -7.84 0.93
N ASP A 258 27.52 -9.08 0.54
CA ASP A 258 26.54 -10.17 0.65
C ASP A 258 26.09 -10.44 2.09
N ALA A 259 26.92 -10.12 3.08
CA ALA A 259 26.57 -10.22 4.49
C ALA A 259 25.60 -9.12 4.96
N SER A 260 25.47 -8.00 4.22
CA SER A 260 24.62 -6.88 4.62
C SER A 260 23.15 -7.21 4.41
N GLN A 261 22.44 -7.66 5.45
CA GLN A 261 21.02 -8.08 5.37
C GLN A 261 20.03 -6.99 5.83
N GLY A 262 20.47 -5.73 5.92
CA GLY A 262 19.62 -4.63 6.35
C GLY A 262 19.83 -3.31 5.63
N PRO A 263 18.99 -2.32 5.97
CA PRO A 263 19.10 -0.96 5.46
C PRO A 263 20.48 -0.33 5.72
N PRO A 264 20.95 0.55 4.83
CA PRO A 264 20.38 0.89 3.53
C PRO A 264 20.77 -0.08 2.40
N CYS A 265 21.52 -1.15 2.68
CA CYS A 265 22.09 -2.02 1.64
C CYS A 265 21.06 -2.94 0.96
N THR A 266 20.03 -3.36 1.70
CA THR A 266 18.95 -4.23 1.24
C THR A 266 17.72 -4.02 2.10
N GLY A 267 16.54 -4.38 1.60
CA GLY A 267 15.35 -4.41 2.44
C GLY A 267 14.84 -3.02 2.82
N TRP A 268 15.12 -2.02 1.99
CA TRP A 268 14.92 -0.61 2.30
C TRP A 268 14.41 0.15 1.07
N VAL A 269 13.56 1.13 1.33
CA VAL A 269 13.12 2.18 0.41
C VAL A 269 13.13 3.50 1.18
N GLU A 270 13.30 4.58 0.46
CA GLU A 270 13.29 5.94 0.98
C GLU A 270 11.86 6.41 1.29
N GLY A 271 11.74 7.28 2.28
CA GLY A 271 10.45 7.81 2.72
C GLY A 271 9.71 8.67 1.70
N MET A 272 10.34 9.12 0.61
CA MET A 272 9.73 10.09 -0.32
C MET A 272 8.72 9.50 -1.30
N ALA A 273 8.98 8.30 -1.84
CA ALA A 273 8.12 7.68 -2.84
C ALA A 273 7.75 6.21 -2.53
N PRO A 274 7.47 5.83 -1.26
CA PRO A 274 7.14 4.46 -0.94
C PRO A 274 5.77 4.05 -1.50
N VAL A 275 5.69 2.77 -1.86
CA VAL A 275 4.48 2.08 -2.27
C VAL A 275 4.36 0.81 -1.45
N PHE A 276 3.22 0.64 -0.80
CA PHE A 276 2.95 -0.47 0.10
C PHE A 276 1.85 -1.35 -0.48
N SER A 277 1.96 -2.67 -0.29
CA SER A 277 0.80 -3.55 -0.33
C SER A 277 -0.11 -3.24 0.86
N ARG A 278 -1.37 -3.68 0.80
CA ARG A 278 -2.35 -3.57 1.90
C ARG A 278 -1.80 -4.00 3.26
N SER A 279 -1.21 -5.19 3.33
CA SER A 279 -0.65 -5.77 4.56
C SER A 279 0.57 -5.00 5.08
N ALA A 280 1.43 -4.54 4.17
CA ALA A 280 2.57 -3.71 4.55
C ALA A 280 2.13 -2.34 5.05
N CYS A 281 1.12 -1.73 4.40
CA CYS A 281 0.54 -0.45 4.81
C CYS A 281 -0.09 -0.53 6.21
N HIS A 282 -0.83 -1.62 6.50
CA HIS A 282 -1.38 -1.87 7.83
C HIS A 282 -0.30 -1.86 8.91
N CYS A 283 0.80 -2.60 8.69
CA CYS A 283 1.93 -2.61 9.63
C CYS A 283 2.62 -1.25 9.71
N ALA A 284 2.90 -0.61 8.57
CA ALA A 284 3.58 0.67 8.51
C ALA A 284 2.80 1.77 9.23
N TRP A 285 1.46 1.75 9.17
CA TRP A 285 0.62 2.69 9.91
C TRP A 285 0.83 2.60 11.43
N HIS A 286 0.99 1.39 11.98
CA HIS A 286 1.29 1.18 13.40
C HIS A 286 2.72 1.57 13.77
N LEU A 287 3.65 1.52 12.82
CA LEU A 287 5.01 2.00 12.99
C LEU A 287 5.09 3.54 13.07
N ILE A 288 4.25 4.25 12.30
CA ILE A 288 4.15 5.72 12.38
C ILE A 288 3.66 6.13 13.77
N GLN A 289 4.46 6.93 14.49
CA GLN A 289 4.13 7.41 15.83
C GLN A 289 3.14 8.59 15.75
N ASN A 290 2.27 8.75 16.76
CA ASN A 290 1.22 9.77 16.75
C ASN A 290 1.75 11.22 16.81
N ASP A 291 2.88 11.40 17.48
CA ASP A 291 3.62 12.66 17.64
C ASP A 291 4.69 12.86 16.57
N LEU A 292 4.82 11.92 15.62
CA LEU A 292 5.73 12.04 14.50
C LEU A 292 5.19 13.07 13.52
N VAL A 293 6.05 14.02 13.14
CA VAL A 293 5.75 15.01 12.11
C VAL A 293 6.57 14.64 10.89
N HIS A 294 7.89 14.64 10.96
CA HIS A 294 8.74 14.54 9.77
C HIS A 294 8.96 13.10 9.28
N GLY A 295 8.89 12.12 10.17
CA GLY A 295 9.04 10.71 9.80
C GLY A 295 10.47 10.25 9.49
N TRP A 296 11.48 11.07 9.78
CA TRP A 296 12.87 10.75 9.47
C TRP A 296 13.34 9.49 10.21
N GLY A 297 14.00 8.59 9.46
CA GLY A 297 14.53 7.31 9.95
C GLY A 297 13.49 6.23 10.23
N MET A 298 12.19 6.51 10.11
CA MET A 298 11.16 5.48 10.13
C MET A 298 11.32 4.51 8.94
N ASP A 299 11.75 5.04 7.79
CA ASP A 299 12.11 4.29 6.59
C ASP A 299 13.13 3.16 6.85
N MET A 300 14.06 3.36 7.78
CA MET A 300 15.00 2.33 8.25
C MET A 300 14.32 1.14 8.95
N LYS A 301 13.05 1.27 9.33
CA LYS A 301 12.23 0.23 9.98
C LYS A 301 11.09 -0.29 9.12
N LEU A 302 10.78 0.34 7.98
CA LEU A 302 9.72 -0.12 7.08
C LEU A 302 9.91 -1.58 6.63
N GLY A 303 11.15 -2.05 6.48
CA GLY A 303 11.42 -3.45 6.16
C GLY A 303 10.88 -4.47 7.16
N TYR A 304 10.58 -4.09 8.41
CA TYR A 304 9.88 -4.98 9.37
C TYR A 304 8.43 -5.27 8.95
N CYS A 305 7.84 -4.39 8.13
CA CYS A 305 6.48 -4.52 7.61
C CYS A 305 6.39 -5.27 6.27
N ALA A 306 7.49 -5.86 5.80
CA ALA A 306 7.57 -6.53 4.50
C ALA A 306 6.89 -7.92 4.46
N GLN A 307 6.15 -8.32 5.50
CA GLN A 307 5.42 -9.59 5.60
C GLN A 307 6.26 -10.82 5.22
N GLY A 308 7.51 -10.85 5.72
CA GLY A 308 8.48 -11.89 5.41
C GLY A 308 9.90 -11.33 5.34
N ASP A 309 10.77 -12.03 4.60
CA ASP A 309 12.16 -11.62 4.42
C ASP A 309 12.25 -10.31 3.61
N ARG A 310 12.59 -9.21 4.30
CA ARG A 310 12.74 -7.88 3.68
C ARG A 310 13.71 -7.87 2.50
N THR A 311 14.71 -8.74 2.46
CA THR A 311 15.69 -8.76 1.37
C THR A 311 15.11 -9.28 0.05
N LYS A 312 13.95 -9.94 0.13
CA LYS A 312 13.19 -10.46 -1.01
C LYS A 312 11.91 -9.66 -1.26
N LYS A 313 11.30 -9.15 -0.20
CA LYS A 313 9.99 -8.50 -0.23
C LYS A 313 10.03 -6.98 -0.38
N VAL A 314 11.22 -6.37 -0.25
CA VAL A 314 11.41 -4.93 -0.44
C VAL A 314 12.40 -4.67 -1.58
N GLY A 315 12.10 -3.71 -2.45
CA GLY A 315 12.99 -3.38 -3.56
C GLY A 315 12.64 -2.11 -4.32
N VAL A 316 13.54 -1.72 -5.21
CA VAL A 316 13.46 -0.55 -6.06
C VAL A 316 13.18 -1.01 -7.50
N ILE A 317 12.17 -0.44 -8.15
CA ILE A 317 11.79 -0.78 -9.52
C ILE A 317 12.50 0.16 -10.50
N ASP A 318 13.39 -0.38 -11.33
CA ASP A 318 14.32 0.38 -12.19
C ASP A 318 13.73 0.77 -13.55
N SER A 319 12.79 -0.03 -14.06
CA SER A 319 12.18 0.21 -15.37
C SER A 319 11.10 1.30 -15.35
N GLU A 320 10.58 1.64 -14.16
CA GLU A 320 9.62 2.72 -13.95
C GLU A 320 10.23 3.66 -12.91
N TYR A 321 10.83 4.76 -13.38
CA TYR A 321 11.67 5.62 -12.57
C TYR A 321 11.17 7.06 -12.59
N ILE A 322 11.59 7.80 -11.57
CA ILE A 322 11.20 9.18 -11.31
C ILE A 322 12.44 10.06 -11.13
N VAL A 323 12.25 11.38 -11.20
CA VAL A 323 13.29 12.37 -10.94
C VAL A 323 12.95 13.11 -9.65
N HIS A 324 13.84 13.16 -8.68
CA HIS A 324 13.63 13.99 -7.48
C HIS A 324 14.09 15.42 -7.77
N GLN A 325 13.15 16.36 -7.71
CA GLN A 325 13.39 17.78 -8.04
C GLN A 325 13.94 18.57 -6.84
N GLY A 326 13.81 18.05 -5.61
CA GLY A 326 14.34 18.70 -4.40
C GLY A 326 13.71 20.08 -4.13
N VAL A 327 12.42 20.23 -4.47
CA VAL A 327 11.72 21.51 -4.31
C VAL A 327 11.25 21.61 -2.88
N GLN A 328 11.79 22.59 -2.15
CA GLN A 328 11.45 22.79 -0.75
C GLN A 328 10.14 23.56 -0.63
N THR A 329 9.13 22.92 -0.03
CA THR A 329 7.79 23.47 0.07
C THR A 329 7.31 23.77 1.49
N LEU A 330 7.82 23.04 2.50
CA LEU A 330 7.53 23.26 3.91
C LEU A 330 8.59 24.16 4.58
N GLY A 331 8.16 25.22 5.27
CA GLY A 331 9.06 26.08 6.09
C GLY A 331 9.33 27.50 5.59
N GLY A 332 8.54 28.06 4.68
CA GLY A 332 8.65 29.47 4.26
C GLY A 332 9.47 29.69 2.98
N ALA A 333 9.57 30.96 2.55
CA ALA A 333 9.87 31.38 1.18
C ALA A 333 11.02 30.61 0.51
N SER A 334 10.77 30.09 -0.70
CA SER A 334 11.81 29.43 -1.51
C SER A 334 12.92 30.44 -1.78
N SER A 335 14.06 30.28 -1.12
CA SER A 335 15.29 30.85 -1.65
C SER A 335 15.60 30.05 -2.91
N ARG A 336 15.20 30.59 -4.07
CA ARG A 336 15.78 30.13 -5.35
C ARG A 336 17.29 30.14 -5.13
N LYS A 337 17.95 28.99 -5.25
CA LYS A 337 19.40 28.95 -5.42
C LYS A 337 19.71 29.59 -6.78
N VAL A 338 19.64 30.92 -6.85
CA VAL A 338 20.19 31.69 -7.96
C VAL A 338 21.70 31.64 -7.74
N LYS A 339 22.38 30.78 -8.48
CA LYS A 339 23.76 31.08 -8.85
C LYS A 339 23.68 32.37 -9.65
N ASN A 340 24.20 33.47 -9.13
CA ASN A 340 25.01 34.42 -9.90
C ASN A 340 25.56 35.55 -9.01
N ASN A 341 26.83 35.83 -9.26
CA ASN A 341 27.60 36.94 -8.74
C ASN A 341 26.96 38.27 -9.16
N VAL A 342 26.45 39.05 -8.21
CA VAL A 342 26.36 40.52 -8.36
C VAL A 342 26.63 41.11 -6.98
N LEU A 343 27.64 41.98 -6.92
CA LEU A 343 27.99 42.80 -5.76
C LEU A 343 26.96 43.92 -5.64
N GLU A 344 26.20 43.97 -4.55
CA GLU A 344 25.50 45.19 -4.14
C GLU A 344 25.76 45.48 -2.65
N GLU A 345 25.97 46.76 -2.39
CA GLU A 345 26.55 47.37 -1.18
C GLU A 345 25.66 47.35 0.08
N PRO A 346 26.24 47.54 1.30
CA PRO A 346 25.59 47.19 2.54
C PRO A 346 24.75 48.36 3.11
N VAL A 347 23.43 48.26 3.02
CA VAL A 347 22.53 49.06 3.88
C VAL A 347 22.36 48.35 5.23
N GLN A 348 23.02 48.89 6.25
CA GLN A 348 22.89 48.48 7.64
C GLN A 348 21.44 48.68 8.14
N LYS A 349 20.66 47.61 8.21
CA LYS A 349 19.55 47.48 9.17
C LYS A 349 19.89 46.37 10.14
N ARG A 350 20.15 46.74 11.40
CA ARG A 350 20.19 45.82 12.55
C ARG A 350 18.81 45.16 12.68
N ARG A 351 18.60 44.07 11.96
CA ARG A 351 17.54 43.11 12.24
C ARG A 351 18.15 42.04 13.14
N SER A 352 17.47 41.72 14.24
CA SER A 352 17.66 40.46 14.96
C SER A 352 17.81 39.33 13.94
N PRO A 353 18.72 38.35 14.14
CA PRO A 353 18.93 37.29 13.16
C PRO A 353 17.59 36.61 12.92
N ALA A 354 17.06 36.75 11.70
CA ALA A 354 15.83 36.07 11.32
C ALA A 354 16.04 34.58 11.59
N VAL A 355 15.18 33.98 12.41
CA VAL A 355 15.25 32.55 12.72
C VAL A 355 15.20 31.81 11.40
N ASP A 356 16.26 31.06 11.08
CA ASP A 356 16.26 30.19 9.91
C ASP A 356 15.32 29.02 10.19
N VAL A 357 14.05 29.19 9.81
CA VAL A 357 12.97 28.21 9.98
C VAL A 357 13.38 26.83 9.47
N ARG A 358 14.20 26.77 8.42
CA ARG A 358 14.72 25.53 7.86
C ARG A 358 15.65 24.80 8.81
N SER A 359 16.58 25.55 9.42
CA SER A 359 17.49 24.97 10.41
C SER A 359 16.72 24.44 11.61
N GLU A 360 15.65 25.12 12.02
CA GLU A 360 14.79 24.64 13.11
C GLU A 360 14.00 23.38 12.71
N ILE A 361 13.44 23.33 11.50
CA ILE A 361 12.79 22.12 10.95
C ILE A 361 13.76 20.92 10.94
N ARG A 362 15.00 21.14 10.50
CA ARG A 362 16.03 20.09 10.50
C ARG A 362 16.40 19.65 11.91
N ARG A 363 16.56 20.60 12.83
CA ARG A 363 16.84 20.32 14.24
C ARG A 363 15.71 19.48 14.85
N GLN A 364 14.47 19.87 14.63
CA GLN A 364 13.29 19.14 15.09
C GLN A 364 13.23 17.74 14.48
N SER A 365 13.50 17.59 13.18
CA SER A 365 13.56 16.28 12.51
C SER A 365 14.63 15.36 13.12
N ILE A 366 15.78 15.89 13.50
CA ILE A 366 16.85 15.14 14.18
C ILE A 366 16.42 14.71 15.59
N LEU A 367 15.74 15.58 16.34
CA LEU A 367 15.21 15.25 17.66
C LEU A 367 14.15 14.14 17.58
N GLU A 368 13.20 14.24 16.64
CA GLU A 368 12.20 13.20 16.39
C GLU A 368 12.85 11.85 16.05
N LEU A 369 13.88 11.85 15.20
CA LEU A 369 14.65 10.65 14.87
C LEU A 369 15.28 10.00 16.10
N GLN A 370 15.85 10.79 17.01
CA GLN A 370 16.44 10.29 18.25
C GLN A 370 15.38 9.67 19.16
N VAL A 371 14.24 10.35 19.34
CA VAL A 371 13.12 9.84 20.13
C VAL A 371 12.58 8.53 19.55
N PHE A 372 12.40 8.46 18.22
CA PHE A 372 11.95 7.25 17.55
C PHE A 372 12.91 6.08 17.77
N LYS A 373 14.23 6.30 17.65
CA LYS A 373 15.25 5.27 17.93
C LYS A 373 15.17 4.77 19.37
N GLN A 374 15.08 5.68 20.33
CA GLN A 374 14.95 5.33 21.75
C GLN A 374 13.68 4.51 22.02
N ARG A 375 12.54 4.87 21.42
CA ARG A 375 11.30 4.10 21.54
C ARG A 375 11.43 2.72 20.95
N TRP A 376 12.00 2.60 19.74
CA TRP A 376 12.24 1.31 19.11
C TRP A 376 13.12 0.41 19.99
N GLU A 377 14.26 0.93 20.46
CA GLU A 377 15.19 0.17 21.31
C GLU A 377 14.57 -0.21 22.65
N LYS A 378 13.78 0.69 23.25
CA LYS A 378 13.05 0.41 24.48
C LYS A 378 12.02 -0.71 24.27
N ALA A 379 11.16 -0.59 23.25
CA ALA A 379 10.14 -1.59 22.94
C ALA A 379 10.76 -2.96 22.64
N ALA A 380 11.79 -3.00 21.79
CA ALA A 380 12.49 -4.24 21.46
C ALA A 380 13.20 -4.90 22.66
N ARG A 381 13.59 -4.12 23.67
CA ARG A 381 14.22 -4.63 24.89
C ARG A 381 13.21 -5.11 25.93
N GLU A 382 12.08 -4.41 26.04
CA GLU A 382 11.05 -4.67 27.06
C GLU A 382 10.09 -5.79 26.66
N ASP A 383 9.87 -5.98 25.35
CA ASP A 383 9.05 -7.06 24.83
C ASP A 383 9.83 -8.38 24.85
N LYS A 384 9.61 -9.18 25.89
CA LYS A 384 10.29 -10.47 26.10
C LYS A 384 9.80 -11.57 25.15
N GLU A 385 8.62 -11.40 24.55
CA GLU A 385 8.02 -12.39 23.65
C GLU A 385 8.37 -12.10 22.18
N TRP A 386 8.73 -10.85 21.87
CA TRP A 386 9.17 -10.45 20.55
C TRP A 386 10.61 -10.89 20.25
N VAL A 387 10.76 -11.65 19.17
CA VAL A 387 12.07 -12.02 18.63
C VAL A 387 12.30 -11.23 17.34
N ASP A 388 13.37 -10.44 17.31
CA ASP A 388 13.74 -9.72 16.09
C ASP A 388 13.97 -10.74 14.94
N PRO A 389 13.13 -10.72 13.89
CA PRO A 389 13.22 -11.67 12.79
C PRO A 389 14.54 -11.56 12.01
N TYR A 390 15.29 -10.47 12.20
CA TYR A 390 16.54 -10.20 11.51
C TYR A 390 17.78 -10.34 12.42
N MET A 391 17.63 -10.68 13.70
CA MET A 391 18.75 -10.94 14.62
C MET A 391 19.55 -12.21 14.28
N ARG A 392 18.89 -13.24 13.70
CA ARG A 392 19.50 -14.56 13.46
C ARG A 392 20.75 -14.57 12.57
N ASN A 393 21.02 -13.51 11.82
CA ASN A 393 22.16 -13.41 10.92
C ASN A 393 23.38 -12.63 11.49
N ARG A 394 23.39 -12.27 12.79
CA ARG A 394 24.57 -11.65 13.43
C ARG A 394 25.54 -12.63 14.10
N LYS A 395 25.17 -13.89 14.29
CA LYS A 395 26.07 -14.91 14.86
C LYS A 395 26.84 -15.60 13.75
N LEU A 396 28.03 -15.08 13.45
CA LEU A 396 29.24 -15.79 12.98
C LEU A 396 30.31 -14.75 12.59
N ILE A 397 30.77 -13.97 13.57
CA ILE A 397 32.14 -13.44 13.54
C ILE A 397 32.72 -13.84 14.89
N PRO A 398 33.54 -14.90 14.96
CA PRO A 398 34.39 -15.09 16.12
C PRO A 398 35.25 -13.83 16.24
N LEU A 399 35.19 -13.15 17.38
CA LEU A 399 36.25 -12.23 17.76
C LEU A 399 37.53 -13.07 17.81
N GLY A 400 38.33 -12.98 16.74
CA GLY A 400 39.67 -13.53 16.69
C GLY A 400 40.52 -12.86 17.76
N ARG A 401 41.31 -13.69 18.43
CA ARG A 401 42.24 -13.37 19.52
C ARG A 401 43.10 -12.15 19.28
#